data_AF-A0AAU0UR86-F1
#
_entry.id   AF-A0AAU0UR86-F1
#
_cell.length_a   1.000
_cell.length_b   1.000
_cell.length_c   1.000
_cell.angle_alpha   90.00
_cell.angle_beta   90.00
_cell.angle_gamma   90.00
#
_symmetry.space_group_name_H-M   'P 1'
#
loop_
_entity.id
_entity.type
_entity.pdbx_description
1 polymer ?
#
loop_
_entity_poly.entity_id
_entity_poly.type
_entity_poly.pdbx_seq_one_letter_code
_entity_poly.pdbx_strand_id
1 'polypeptide(L)' 'MVEITVKEFAKMYVKNNSEEKFDKVKSNLKTALKRKNAGAVCNNCGEPIWAAGSAIVGFDGCFTCITGESDDSEDYEVCE' A
#
# COMPACT_ATOMS: atom_id res chain seq x y z
N MET A 1 1.72 3.04 11.69
CA MET A 1 1.80 1.86 10.80
C MET A 1 2.77 0.81 11.31
N VAL A 2 2.44 -0.46 11.07
CA VAL A 2 3.26 -1.65 11.33
C VAL A 2 3.97 -2.06 10.03
N GLU A 3 5.28 -2.27 10.07
CA GLU A 3 6.03 -2.71 8.90
C GLU A 3 5.79 -4.20 8.58
N ILE A 4 5.65 -4.49 7.29
CA ILE A 4 5.53 -5.85 6.77
C ILE A 4 6.22 -5.95 5.40
N THR A 5 6.87 -7.07 5.11
CA THR A 5 7.52 -7.22 3.81
C THR A 5 6.49 -7.27 2.68
N VAL A 6 6.84 -6.78 1.49
CA VAL A 6 5.98 -6.88 0.29
C VAL A 6 5.49 -8.32 0.06
N LYS A 7 6.34 -9.32 0.33
CA LYS A 7 6.00 -10.73 0.13
C LYS A 7 4.94 -11.20 1.14
N GLU A 8 5.07 -10.83 2.41
CA GLU A 8 4.13 -11.22 3.46
C GLU A 8 2.79 -10.54 3.31
N PHE A 9 2.79 -9.23 3.00
CA PHE A 9 1.56 -8.52 2.70
C PHE A 9 0.82 -9.16 1.51
N ALA A 10 1.53 -9.43 0.41
CA ALA A 10 0.91 -10.06 -0.77
C ALA A 10 0.30 -11.43 -0.44
N LYS A 11 0.97 -12.25 0.39
CA LYS A 11 0.43 -13.55 0.85
C LYS A 11 -0.83 -13.37 1.69
N MET A 12 -0.80 -12.45 2.65
CA MET A 12 -1.94 -12.16 3.53
C MET A 12 -3.13 -11.66 2.70
N TYR A 13 -2.89 -10.75 1.77
CA TYR A 13 -3.92 -10.15 0.93
C TYR A 13 -4.63 -11.20 0.06
N VAL A 14 -3.90 -12.05 -0.68
CA VAL A 14 -4.53 -13.07 -1.53
C VAL A 14 -5.19 -14.21 -0.74
N LYS A 15 -4.76 -14.46 0.50
CA LYS A 15 -5.45 -15.40 1.39
C LYS A 15 -6.87 -14.93 1.70
N ASN A 16 -7.07 -13.62 1.83
CA ASN A 16 -8.38 -13.02 2.11
C ASN A 16 -9.15 -12.61 0.84
N ASN A 17 -8.47 -12.53 -0.32
CA ASN A 17 -9.03 -12.14 -1.62
C ASN A 17 -8.59 -13.16 -2.68
N SER A 18 -9.25 -14.32 -2.70
CA SER A 18 -8.82 -15.52 -3.46
C SER A 18 -8.79 -15.35 -4.99
N GLU A 19 -9.49 -14.35 -5.51
CA GLU A 19 -9.55 -13.97 -6.91
C GLU A 19 -8.33 -13.17 -7.37
N GLU A 20 -7.60 -12.54 -6.43
CA GLU A 20 -6.42 -11.76 -6.73
C GLU A 20 -5.17 -12.64 -6.88
N LYS A 21 -4.34 -12.28 -7.84
CA LYS A 21 -3.14 -13.08 -8.18
C LYS A 21 -1.95 -12.59 -7.38
N PHE A 22 -1.28 -13.50 -6.66
CA PHE A 22 -0.12 -13.21 -5.83
C PHE A 22 0.94 -12.37 -6.56
N ASP A 23 1.34 -12.77 -7.77
CA ASP A 23 2.39 -12.06 -8.51
C ASP A 23 1.95 -10.65 -8.96
N LYS A 24 0.66 -10.46 -9.26
CA LYS A 24 0.09 -9.15 -9.61
C LYS A 24 0.12 -8.23 -8.39
N VAL A 25 -0.41 -8.70 -7.25
CA VAL A 25 -0.42 -7.95 -5.99
C VAL A 25 1.00 -7.58 -5.57
N LYS A 26 1.92 -8.55 -5.60
CA LYS A 26 3.34 -8.34 -5.29
C LYS A 26 3.99 -7.30 -6.22
N SER A 27 3.71 -7.36 -7.52
CA SER A 27 4.23 -6.40 -8.49
C SER A 27 3.71 -4.98 -8.22
N ASN A 28 2.42 -4.84 -7.91
CA ASN A 28 1.81 -3.56 -7.58
C ASN A 28 2.44 -2.95 -6.33
N LEU A 29 2.61 -3.74 -5.26
CA LEU A 29 3.24 -3.31 -4.02
C LEU A 29 4.68 -2.83 -4.24
N LYS A 30 5.49 -3.59 -4.99
CA LYS A 30 6.85 -3.15 -5.35
C LYS A 30 6.85 -1.83 -6.11
N THR A 31 5.91 -1.67 -7.03
CA THR A 31 5.82 -0.45 -7.84
C THR A 31 5.41 0.74 -6.99
N ALA A 32 4.42 0.58 -6.10
CA ALA A 32 3.99 1.62 -5.16
C ALA A 32 5.10 1.98 -4.16
N LEU A 33 5.79 0.99 -3.59
CA LEU A 33 6.92 1.23 -2.69
C LEU A 33 8.05 2.00 -3.39
N LYS A 34 8.37 1.64 -4.64
CA LYS A 34 9.35 2.39 -5.44
C LYS A 34 8.93 3.85 -5.66
N ARG A 35 7.63 4.11 -5.93
CA ARG A 35 7.10 5.48 -6.06
C ARG A 35 7.19 6.23 -4.73
N LYS A 36 6.81 5.61 -3.62
CA LYS A 36 6.94 6.19 -2.28
C LYS A 36 8.37 6.59 -1.97
N ASN A 37 9.33 5.69 -2.22
CA ASN A 37 10.76 5.94 -2.03
C ASN A 37 11.32 7.03 -2.95
N ALA A 38 10.66 7.30 -4.08
CA ALA A 38 10.97 8.40 -4.98
C ALA A 38 10.29 9.73 -4.59
N GLY A 39 9.57 9.77 -3.47
CA GLY A 39 8.88 10.97 -2.98
C GLY A 39 7.51 11.22 -3.59
N ALA A 40 6.83 10.18 -4.10
CA ALA A 40 5.45 10.33 -4.57
C ALA A 40 4.52 10.79 -3.42
N VAL A 41 3.59 11.66 -3.78
CA VAL A 41 2.61 12.27 -2.86
C VAL A 41 1.18 11.93 -3.28
N CYS A 42 0.25 12.03 -2.34
CA CYS A 42 -1.16 11.82 -2.55
C CYS A 42 -1.72 12.88 -3.52
N ASN A 43 -2.44 12.41 -4.53
CA ASN A 43 -3.07 13.27 -5.54
C ASN A 43 -4.13 14.23 -4.98
N ASN A 44 -4.63 14.00 -3.76
CA ASN A 44 -5.69 14.79 -3.15
C ASN A 44 -5.18 15.84 -2.16
N CYS A 45 -4.22 15.50 -1.30
CA CYS A 45 -3.77 16.38 -0.21
C CYS A 45 -2.27 16.68 -0.19
N GLY A 46 -1.46 16.05 -1.04
CA GLY A 46 -0.01 16.27 -1.10
C GLY A 46 0.81 15.60 0.00
N GLU A 47 0.18 14.88 0.94
CA GLU A 47 0.90 14.05 1.93
C GLU A 47 1.62 12.87 1.26
N PRO A 48 2.68 12.30 1.87
CA PRO A 48 3.32 11.09 1.36
C PRO A 48 2.32 9.96 1.12
N ILE A 49 2.50 9.19 0.04
CA ILE A 49 1.61 8.05 -0.23
C ILE A 49 1.76 6.94 0.81
N TRP A 50 0.66 6.23 1.04
CA TRP A 50 0.65 4.95 1.73
C TRP A 50 0.81 3.85 0.67
N ALA A 51 1.98 3.18 0.63
CA ALA A 51 2.33 2.32 -0.49
C ALA A 51 1.46 1.05 -0.53
N ALA A 52 1.18 0.46 0.63
CA ALA A 52 0.29 -0.69 0.75
C ALA A 52 -1.10 -0.38 0.18
N GLY A 53 -1.75 0.70 0.65
CA GLY A 53 -3.05 1.12 0.15
C GLY A 53 -3.03 1.50 -1.33
N SER A 54 -2.08 2.32 -1.75
CA SER A 54 -1.94 2.79 -3.14
C SER A 54 -1.79 1.64 -4.14
N ALA A 55 -1.11 0.55 -3.75
CA ALA A 55 -0.98 -0.65 -4.58
C ALA A 55 -2.31 -1.38 -4.81
N ILE A 56 -3.23 -1.30 -3.84
CA ILE A 56 -4.54 -1.96 -3.87
C ILE A 56 -5.58 -1.09 -4.59
N VAL A 57 -5.66 0.21 -4.26
CA VAL A 57 -6.64 1.12 -4.87
C VAL A 57 -6.27 1.55 -6.29
N GLY A 58 -5.00 1.36 -6.70
CA GLY A 58 -4.54 1.61 -8.06
C GLY A 58 -4.21 3.08 -8.38
N PHE A 59 -4.18 3.96 -7.39
CA PHE A 59 -3.75 5.35 -7.52
C PHE A 59 -2.88 5.76 -6.31
N ASP A 60 -2.14 6.87 -6.45
CA ASP A 60 -1.27 7.40 -5.41
C ASP A 60 -2.09 8.18 -4.35
N GLY A 61 -2.31 7.53 -3.19
CA GLY A 61 -3.11 8.03 -2.08
C GLY A 61 -2.40 7.89 -0.73
N CYS A 62 -2.59 8.84 0.17
CA CYS A 62 -2.18 8.70 1.58
C CYS A 62 -3.23 7.89 2.34
N PHE A 63 -2.86 7.41 3.54
CA PHE A 63 -3.73 6.61 4.40
C PHE A 63 -5.09 7.29 4.60
N THR A 64 -5.10 8.52 5.13
CA THR A 64 -6.35 9.26 5.41
C THR A 64 -7.23 9.49 4.20
N CYS A 65 -6.66 9.75 3.02
CA CYS A 65 -7.48 9.93 1.82
C CYS A 65 -8.05 8.61 1.29
N ILE A 66 -7.41 7.46 1.59
CA ILE A 66 -7.87 6.14 1.18
C ILE A 66 -8.93 5.60 2.16
N THR A 67 -8.69 5.72 3.47
CA THR A 67 -9.52 5.10 4.52
C THR A 67 -10.54 6.06 5.13
N GLY A 68 -10.27 7.36 5.10
CA GLY A 68 -11.00 8.37 5.87
C GLY A 68 -10.56 8.46 7.33
N GLU A 69 -9.56 7.68 7.75
CA GLU A 69 -9.09 7.59 9.12
C GLU A 69 -7.79 8.38 9.33
N SER A 70 -7.54 8.82 10.56
CA SER A 70 -6.35 9.60 10.91
C SER A 70 -5.30 8.81 11.69
N ASP A 71 -5.70 7.70 12.32
CA ASP A 71 -4.80 6.85 13.09
C ASP A 71 -4.44 5.63 12.26
N ASP A 72 -3.17 5.53 11.88
CA ASP A 72 -2.63 4.43 11.07
C ASP A 72 -1.78 3.46 11.91
N SER A 73 -1.82 3.59 13.24
CA SER A 73 -0.86 2.92 14.13
C SER A 73 -0.89 1.39 14.00
N GLU A 74 -2.07 0.81 13.74
CA GLU A 74 -2.29 -0.63 13.58
C GLU A 74 -2.29 -1.10 12.11
N ASP A 75 -2.20 -0.17 11.16
CA ASP A 75 -2.24 -0.47 9.73
C ASP A 75 -0.88 -0.83 9.15
N TYR A 76 -0.89 -1.74 8.18
CA TYR A 76 0.34 -2.19 7.55
C TYR A 76 0.88 -1.21 6.53
N GLU A 77 2.19 -1.00 6.55
CA GLU A 77 2.94 -0.41 5.44
C GLU A 77 3.97 -1.40 4.91
N VAL A 78 4.13 -1.42 3.59
CA VAL A 78 5.07 -2.34 2.96
C VAL A 78 6.50 -1.80 2.98
N CYS A 79 7.43 -2.67 3.38
CA CYS A 79 8.87 -2.50 3.22
C CYS A 79 9.45 -3.63 2.33
N GLU A 80 10.73 -3.54 1.97
CA GLU A 80 11.39 -4.54 1.10
C GLU A 80 11.33 -5.98 1.63
#